data_AF-A0A920RFF4-F1
#
_entry.id   AF-A0A920RFF4-F1
#
_cell.length_a   1.000
_cell.length_b   1.000
_cell.length_c   1.000
_cell.angle_alpha   90.00
_cell.angle_beta   90.00
_cell.angle_gamma   90.00
#
_symmetry.space_group_name_H-M   'P 1'
#
loop_
_entity.id
_entity.type
_entity.pdbx_description
1 polymer ?
#
loop_
_entity_poly.entity_id
_entity_poly.type
_entity_poly.pdbx_seq_one_letter_code
_entity_poly.pdbx_strand_id
1 'polypeptide(L)'
;MPIFVGTMAFAVKHLINHLKQNHLTIRAGDVYLFNDPYEGGTHLSDFKLIRPYFKDNKIFCFIASVAHWHDVGGNVPGNYNPAATESHQEAILVPPVLLIDRGVMNLDIVHILQANSRLPVSLLGDLKAQIGALELGNNRMNELLRDFESPVVWQICQHLKTVAEKMMREHVSRLPDGCYSADDWLDNDGTNDDPLKVAVDLTIHGSKLVLDFSRTAAQCSGPVNVSRSTTIAACYVGLKHLFKDVPANSGVLSAIEFIIPENSLLAATRQSRSAGIPKRFFESSTLFSCPCRKLTLL
;
A
#
# COMPACT_ATOMS: atom_id res chain seq x y z
N MET A 1 3.09 7.67 -7.13
CA MET A 1 1.74 7.05 -7.18
C MET A 1 1.07 7.17 -5.81
N PRO A 2 -0.06 7.90 -5.66
CA PRO A 2 -0.65 8.21 -4.34
C PRO A 2 -1.09 7.01 -3.49
N ILE A 3 -1.39 5.87 -4.12
CA ILE A 3 -1.80 4.64 -3.42
C ILE A 3 -0.78 4.16 -2.39
N PHE A 4 0.50 4.41 -2.64
CA PHE A 4 1.60 4.09 -1.73
C PHE A 4 1.45 4.76 -0.37
N VAL A 5 0.84 5.95 -0.29
CA VAL A 5 0.61 6.62 0.99
C VAL A 5 -0.32 5.80 1.89
N GLY A 6 -1.32 5.14 1.29
CA GLY A 6 -2.26 4.27 2.01
C GLY A 6 -1.65 2.93 2.40
N THR A 7 -0.86 2.30 1.52
CA THR A 7 -0.30 0.97 1.76
C THR A 7 0.92 0.96 2.68
N MET A 8 1.75 2.01 2.66
CA MET A 8 3.02 2.02 3.42
C MET A 8 2.85 1.90 4.94
N ALA A 9 1.74 2.38 5.50
CA ALA A 9 1.44 2.17 6.92
C ALA A 9 1.26 0.69 7.27
N PHE A 10 0.69 -0.10 6.35
CA PHE A 10 0.55 -1.55 6.49
C PHE A 10 1.91 -2.24 6.30
N ALA A 11 2.70 -1.82 5.31
CA ALA A 11 4.04 -2.37 5.07
C ALA A 11 4.98 -2.19 6.29
N VAL A 12 4.99 -1.00 6.90
CA VAL A 12 5.77 -0.73 8.12
C VAL A 12 5.31 -1.59 9.29
N LYS A 13 3.98 -1.74 9.49
CA LYS A 13 3.43 -2.63 10.53
C LYS A 13 3.79 -4.09 10.28
N HIS A 14 3.72 -4.55 9.03
CA HIS A 14 4.12 -5.89 8.64
C HIS A 14 5.58 -6.15 9.02
N LEU A 15 6.50 -5.25 8.67
CA LEU A 15 7.90 -5.36 9.06
C LEU A 15 8.05 -5.44 10.59
N ILE A 16 7.41 -4.53 11.34
CA ILE A 16 7.49 -4.52 12.81
C ILE A 16 7.01 -5.87 13.39
N ASN A 17 5.91 -6.40 12.89
CA ASN A 17 5.35 -7.68 13.34
C ASN A 17 6.28 -8.83 12.98
N HIS A 18 6.80 -8.87 11.75
CA HIS A 18 7.75 -9.87 11.30
C HIS A 18 9.01 -9.91 12.18
N LEU A 19 9.59 -8.74 12.47
CA LEU A 19 10.79 -8.65 13.32
C LEU A 19 10.52 -9.13 14.75
N LYS A 20 9.35 -8.80 15.32
CA LYS A 20 8.93 -9.28 16.65
C LYS A 20 8.73 -10.79 16.68
N GLN A 21 8.00 -11.35 15.72
CA GLN A 21 7.71 -12.78 15.65
C GLN A 21 8.98 -13.63 15.51
N ASN A 22 9.96 -13.13 14.76
CA ASN A 22 11.23 -13.80 14.53
C ASN A 22 12.32 -13.42 15.55
N HIS A 23 11.98 -12.64 16.59
CA HIS A 23 12.91 -12.20 17.64
C HIS A 23 14.17 -11.50 17.09
N LEU A 24 14.01 -10.77 15.99
CA LEU A 24 15.11 -10.08 15.31
C LEU A 24 15.39 -8.73 15.98
N THR A 25 16.67 -8.47 16.25
CA THR A 25 17.11 -7.20 16.85
C THR A 25 17.20 -6.12 15.79
N ILE A 26 16.60 -4.96 16.06
CA ILE A 26 16.63 -3.78 15.21
C ILE A 26 17.75 -2.86 15.70
N ARG A 27 18.62 -2.40 14.79
CA ARG A 27 19.73 -1.49 15.12
C ARG A 27 19.69 -0.22 14.29
N ALA A 28 20.35 0.82 14.81
CA ALA A 28 20.52 2.06 14.09
C ALA A 28 21.36 1.84 12.82
N GLY A 29 20.93 2.42 11.70
CA GLY A 29 21.58 2.25 10.41
C GLY A 29 21.11 1.03 9.60
N ASP A 30 20.23 0.20 10.16
CA ASP A 30 19.63 -0.92 9.43
C ASP A 30 18.68 -0.42 8.33
N VAL A 31 18.60 -1.15 7.22
CA VAL A 31 17.57 -0.96 6.18
C VAL A 31 17.02 -2.31 5.77
N TYR A 32 15.70 -2.46 5.82
CA TYR A 32 15.00 -3.66 5.41
C TYR A 32 14.39 -3.49 4.02
N LEU A 33 14.38 -4.56 3.23
CA LEU A 33 13.83 -4.63 1.88
C LEU A 33 12.83 -5.79 1.77
N PHE A 34 11.70 -5.56 1.10
CA PHE A 34 10.72 -6.59 0.74
C PHE A 34 9.74 -6.08 -0.32
N ASN A 35 9.00 -6.99 -0.95
CA ASN A 35 7.99 -6.66 -1.95
C ASN A 35 6.67 -7.44 -1.80
N ASP A 36 6.47 -8.15 -0.69
CA ASP A 36 5.25 -8.97 -0.45
C ASP A 36 3.97 -8.16 -0.77
N PRO A 37 3.11 -8.64 -1.70
CA PRO A 37 1.91 -7.93 -2.12
C PRO A 37 0.71 -8.17 -1.19
N TYR A 38 0.71 -9.26 -0.43
CA TYR A 38 -0.38 -9.61 0.49
C TYR A 38 -0.29 -8.77 1.78
N GLU A 39 0.94 -8.46 2.19
CA GLU A 39 1.25 -7.88 3.50
C GLU A 39 1.69 -6.41 3.41
N GLY A 40 0.78 -5.53 2.97
CA GLY A 40 1.05 -4.10 2.86
C GLY A 40 1.69 -3.67 1.54
N GLY A 41 1.72 -4.56 0.56
CA GLY A 41 2.09 -4.25 -0.81
C GLY A 41 0.90 -4.10 -1.76
N THR A 42 1.19 -3.50 -2.90
CA THR A 42 0.29 -3.31 -4.04
C THR A 42 0.45 -4.43 -5.05
N HIS A 43 1.68 -4.70 -5.49
CA HIS A 43 2.04 -5.89 -6.26
C HIS A 43 3.55 -6.17 -6.15
N LEU A 44 4.03 -7.25 -6.76
CA LEU A 44 5.41 -7.73 -6.58
C LEU A 44 6.49 -6.81 -7.16
N SER A 45 6.18 -5.92 -8.11
CA SER A 45 7.17 -4.96 -8.60
C SER A 45 7.41 -3.80 -7.62
N ASP A 46 6.54 -3.62 -6.62
CA ASP A 46 6.65 -2.51 -5.69
C ASP A 46 7.50 -2.91 -4.49
N PHE A 47 8.77 -2.50 -4.52
CA PHE A 47 9.75 -2.78 -3.47
C PHE A 47 9.71 -1.69 -2.41
N LYS A 48 9.65 -2.12 -1.15
CA LYS A 48 9.62 -1.27 0.03
C LYS A 48 10.98 -1.34 0.71
N LEU A 49 11.56 -0.18 0.97
CA LEU A 49 12.73 -0.02 1.83
C LEU A 49 12.31 0.72 3.09
N ILE A 50 12.65 0.16 4.25
CA ILE A 50 12.27 0.73 5.55
C ILE A 50 13.51 0.83 6.45
N ARG A 51 13.73 2.05 6.97
CA ARG A 51 14.80 2.38 7.91
C ARG A 51 14.22 2.79 9.25
N PRO A 52 14.51 2.08 10.36
CA PRO A 52 14.22 2.59 11.70
C PRO A 52 15.08 3.84 11.98
N TYR A 53 14.45 4.92 12.42
CA TYR A 53 15.13 6.13 12.83
C TYR A 53 15.28 6.14 14.36
N PHE A 54 16.51 6.29 14.83
CA PHE A 54 16.84 6.24 16.25
C PHE A 54 17.09 7.65 16.81
N LYS A 55 16.61 7.87 18.03
CA LYS A 55 16.92 9.02 18.88
C LYS A 55 17.14 8.51 20.30
N ASP A 56 18.25 8.91 20.91
CA ASP A 56 18.62 8.51 22.29
C ASP A 56 18.58 6.98 22.51
N ASN A 57 19.15 6.23 21.55
CA ASN A 57 19.18 4.77 21.50
C ASN A 57 17.81 4.07 21.50
N LYS A 58 16.74 4.79 21.16
CA LYS A 58 15.39 4.24 20.99
C LYS A 58 14.88 4.53 19.59
N ILE A 59 14.05 3.63 19.06
CA ILE A 59 13.34 3.88 17.81
C ILE A 59 12.35 5.02 18.05
N PHE A 60 12.50 6.12 17.32
CA PHE A 60 11.59 7.25 17.36
C PHE A 60 10.50 7.12 16.29
N CYS A 61 10.89 6.79 15.05
CA CYS A 61 9.95 6.52 13.95
C CYS A 61 10.57 5.56 12.92
N PHE A 62 9.80 5.22 11.88
CA PHE A 62 10.28 4.51 10.70
C PHE A 62 10.19 5.43 9.49
N ILE A 63 11.26 5.47 8.70
CA ILE A 63 11.33 6.18 7.43
C ILE A 63 11.21 5.12 6.35
N ALA A 64 10.32 5.33 5.39
CA ALA A 64 9.97 4.30 4.44
C ALA A 64 9.90 4.88 3.02
N SER A 65 10.35 4.09 2.06
CA SER A 65 10.35 4.40 0.64
C SER A 65 9.78 3.22 -0.13
N VAL A 66 9.01 3.50 -1.17
CA VAL A 66 8.49 2.48 -2.09
C VAL A 66 8.64 2.97 -3.51
N ALA A 67 9.06 2.07 -4.38
CA ALA A 67 9.22 2.33 -5.80
C ALA A 67 8.79 1.09 -6.58
N HIS A 68 8.26 1.35 -7.77
CA HIS A 68 7.94 0.32 -8.74
C HIS A 68 9.19 0.02 -9.57
N TRP A 69 9.66 -1.22 -9.50
CA TRP A 69 10.82 -1.67 -10.27
C TRP A 69 10.35 -2.31 -11.56
N HIS A 70 10.90 -1.87 -12.69
CA HIS A 70 10.39 -2.24 -14.02
C HIS A 70 10.45 -3.74 -14.35
N ASP A 71 11.48 -4.43 -13.88
CA ASP A 71 11.64 -5.86 -14.08
C ASP A 71 12.33 -6.51 -12.88
N VAL A 72 11.65 -7.48 -12.27
CA VAL A 72 12.11 -8.28 -11.13
C VAL A 72 11.85 -9.77 -11.36
N GLY A 73 11.95 -10.20 -12.63
CA GLY A 73 11.86 -11.61 -13.03
C GLY A 73 10.47 -12.04 -13.50
N GLY A 74 10.03 -13.23 -13.11
CA GLY A 74 8.75 -13.79 -13.53
C GLY A 74 8.72 -14.27 -14.99
N ASN A 75 7.54 -14.71 -15.45
CA ASN A 75 7.38 -15.40 -16.72
C ASN A 75 7.50 -14.48 -17.96
N VAL A 76 7.19 -13.19 -17.81
CA VAL A 76 7.18 -12.23 -18.92
C VAL A 76 7.94 -10.94 -18.58
N PRO A 77 8.53 -10.24 -19.57
CA PRO A 77 9.13 -8.94 -19.36
C PRO A 77 8.12 -7.92 -18.81
N GLY A 78 8.56 -7.10 -17.84
CA GLY A 78 7.73 -6.03 -17.27
C GLY A 78 6.77 -6.46 -16.16
N ASN A 79 6.86 -7.71 -15.70
CA ASN A 79 6.12 -8.28 -14.55
C ASN A 79 4.59 -8.19 -14.61
N TYR A 80 4.02 -8.03 -15.81
CA TYR A 80 2.58 -8.11 -16.01
C TYR A 80 2.26 -9.29 -16.91
N ASN A 81 1.99 -10.45 -16.30
CA ASN A 81 1.59 -11.66 -17.01
C ASN A 81 0.06 -11.84 -16.89
N PRO A 82 -0.74 -11.50 -17.91
CA PRO A 82 -2.19 -11.66 -17.86
C PRO A 82 -2.63 -13.13 -17.77
N ALA A 83 -1.75 -14.07 -18.14
CA ALA A 83 -1.98 -15.51 -18.01
C ALA A 83 -1.38 -16.08 -16.71
N ALA A 84 -0.92 -15.24 -15.77
CA ALA A 84 -0.41 -15.72 -14.49
C ALA A 84 -1.56 -16.27 -13.67
N THR A 85 -1.45 -17.55 -13.34
CA THR A 85 -2.39 -18.21 -12.43
C THR A 85 -1.86 -18.32 -11.03
N GLU A 86 -0.63 -17.88 -10.74
CA GLU A 86 -0.03 -17.86 -9.41
C GLU A 86 0.99 -16.73 -9.29
N SER A 87 1.19 -16.19 -8.08
CA SER A 87 2.12 -15.08 -7.85
C SER A 87 3.58 -15.41 -8.22
N HIS A 88 3.96 -16.69 -8.18
CA HIS A 88 5.30 -17.15 -8.56
C HIS A 88 5.61 -16.96 -10.06
N GLN A 89 4.57 -16.86 -10.90
CA GLN A 89 4.73 -16.60 -12.33
C GLN A 89 4.88 -15.10 -12.64
N GLU A 90 4.63 -14.22 -11.69
CA GLU A 90 4.64 -12.77 -11.92
C GLU A 90 6.01 -12.13 -11.69
N ALA A 91 6.69 -12.50 -10.59
CA ALA A 91 7.95 -11.91 -10.16
C ALA A 91 8.56 -12.67 -8.98
N ILE A 92 9.82 -12.34 -8.63
CA ILE A 92 10.42 -12.79 -7.38
C ILE A 92 9.63 -12.25 -6.18
N LEU A 93 9.37 -13.10 -5.19
CA LEU A 93 8.79 -12.71 -3.91
C LEU A 93 9.90 -12.69 -2.85
N VAL A 94 10.12 -11.52 -2.25
CA VAL A 94 11.17 -11.24 -1.28
C VAL A 94 10.49 -10.91 0.06
N PRO A 95 10.65 -11.77 1.09
CA PRO A 95 10.16 -11.47 2.42
C PRO A 95 10.98 -10.31 3.05
N PRO A 96 10.59 -9.78 4.22
CA PRO A 96 11.43 -8.84 4.95
C PRO A 96 12.85 -9.39 5.18
N VAL A 97 13.83 -8.77 4.52
CA VAL A 97 15.25 -9.10 4.66
C VAL A 97 16.06 -7.86 5.04
N LEU A 98 17.15 -8.07 5.79
CA LEU A 98 18.08 -7.00 6.15
C LEU A 98 19.01 -6.71 4.97
N LEU A 99 18.71 -5.64 4.23
CA LEU A 99 19.50 -5.20 3.08
C LEU A 99 20.77 -4.45 3.50
N ILE A 100 20.68 -3.61 4.52
CA ILE A 100 21.82 -2.87 5.06
C ILE A 100 21.91 -3.20 6.55
N ASP A 101 23.01 -3.79 7.00
CA ASP A 101 23.30 -4.03 8.42
C ASP A 101 24.21 -2.91 8.94
N ARG A 102 23.68 -2.02 9.80
CA ARG A 102 24.43 -0.90 10.40
C ARG A 102 25.26 -0.10 9.38
N GLY A 103 24.68 0.23 8.23
CA GLY A 103 25.34 0.98 7.15
C GLY A 103 26.14 0.13 6.15
N VAL A 104 26.26 -1.17 6.34
CA VAL A 104 26.94 -2.08 5.39
C VAL A 104 25.91 -2.80 4.52
N MET A 105 25.96 -2.56 3.21
CA MET A 105 25.08 -3.21 2.23
C MET A 105 25.38 -4.72 2.13
N ASN A 106 24.35 -5.54 2.21
CA ASN A 106 24.39 -6.95 1.86
C ASN A 106 24.34 -7.11 0.34
N LEU A 107 25.51 -7.32 -0.27
CA LEU A 107 25.64 -7.48 -1.72
C LEU A 107 25.04 -8.78 -2.24
N ASP A 108 24.90 -9.82 -1.43
CA ASP A 108 24.32 -11.09 -1.87
C ASP A 108 22.84 -10.92 -2.23
N ILE A 109 22.10 -10.15 -1.43
CA ILE A 109 20.70 -9.79 -1.74
C ILE A 109 20.63 -9.01 -3.05
N VAL A 110 21.54 -8.05 -3.24
CA VAL A 110 21.59 -7.25 -4.48
C VAL A 110 21.89 -8.12 -5.69
N HIS A 111 22.88 -9.01 -5.60
CA HIS A 111 23.25 -9.92 -6.69
C HIS A 111 22.12 -10.90 -7.03
N ILE A 112 21.40 -11.43 -6.03
CA ILE A 112 20.22 -12.27 -6.25
C ILE A 112 19.15 -11.49 -7.02
N LEU A 113 18.84 -10.25 -6.61
CA LEU A 113 17.85 -9.42 -7.30
C LEU A 113 18.26 -9.09 -8.73
N GLN A 114 19.52 -8.73 -8.96
CA GLN A 114 20.04 -8.44 -10.29
C GLN A 114 20.01 -9.68 -11.20
N ALA A 115 20.38 -10.86 -10.69
CA ALA A 115 20.37 -12.10 -11.45
C ALA A 115 18.95 -12.50 -11.91
N ASN A 116 17.92 -12.07 -11.17
CA ASN A 116 16.53 -12.34 -11.52
C ASN A 116 15.89 -11.25 -12.39
N SER A 117 16.59 -10.18 -12.72
CA SER A 117 16.05 -9.07 -13.52
C SER A 117 16.59 -9.08 -14.94
N ARG A 118 15.72 -8.80 -15.91
CA ARG A 118 16.11 -8.50 -17.30
C ARG A 118 16.75 -7.11 -17.43
N LEU A 119 16.58 -6.25 -16.43
CA LEU A 119 17.05 -4.86 -16.39
C LEU A 119 17.90 -4.57 -15.14
N PRO A 120 19.02 -5.30 -14.90
CA PRO A 120 19.76 -5.23 -13.64
C PRO A 120 20.40 -3.85 -13.36
N VAL A 121 20.67 -3.06 -14.40
CA VAL A 121 21.17 -1.68 -14.27
C VAL A 121 20.06 -0.73 -13.80
N SER A 122 18.85 -0.87 -14.36
CA SER A 122 17.68 -0.10 -13.94
C SER A 122 17.31 -0.41 -12.50
N LEU A 123 17.25 -1.70 -12.15
CA LEU A 123 16.97 -2.17 -10.79
C LEU A 123 17.94 -1.56 -9.78
N LEU A 124 19.24 -1.55 -10.08
CA LEU A 124 20.23 -0.93 -9.22
C LEU A 124 20.04 0.59 -9.09
N GLY A 125 19.60 1.25 -10.17
CA GLY A 125 19.22 2.66 -10.16
C GLY A 125 18.07 2.94 -9.20
N ASP A 126 16.98 2.17 -9.30
CA ASP A 126 15.81 2.28 -8.42
C ASP A 126 16.18 2.03 -6.95
N LEU A 127 16.96 0.97 -6.68
CA LEU A 127 17.45 0.66 -5.35
C LEU A 127 18.26 1.81 -4.73
N LYS A 128 19.22 2.35 -5.49
CA LYS A 128 20.04 3.49 -5.05
C LYS A 128 19.21 4.74 -4.81
N ALA A 129 18.24 5.02 -5.67
CA ALA A 129 17.33 6.15 -5.52
C ALA A 129 16.51 6.02 -4.23
N GLN A 130 15.99 4.84 -3.93
CA GLN A 130 15.25 4.58 -2.68
C GLN A 130 16.14 4.73 -1.43
N ILE A 131 17.37 4.22 -1.46
CA ILE A 131 18.34 4.40 -0.37
C ILE A 131 18.65 5.89 -0.17
N GLY A 132 18.87 6.64 -1.26
CA GLY A 132 19.06 8.08 -1.20
C GLY A 132 17.88 8.83 -0.58
N ALA A 133 16.65 8.42 -0.89
CA ALA A 133 15.45 8.98 -0.28
C ALA A 133 15.36 8.70 1.23
N LEU A 134 15.73 7.49 1.67
CA LEU A 134 15.79 7.14 3.09
C LEU A 134 16.86 7.94 3.83
N GLU A 135 18.03 8.12 3.24
CA GLU A 135 19.12 8.90 3.81
C GLU A 135 18.75 10.38 3.93
N LEU A 136 18.10 10.95 2.91
CA LEU A 136 17.56 12.30 2.98
C LEU A 136 16.54 12.43 4.11
N GLY A 137 15.60 11.48 4.23
CA GLY A 137 14.63 11.47 5.33
C GLY A 137 15.29 11.41 6.70
N ASN A 138 16.32 10.59 6.85
CA ASN A 138 17.10 10.45 8.09
C ASN A 138 17.76 11.78 8.47
N ASN A 139 18.34 12.48 7.50
CA ASN A 139 18.99 13.77 7.70
C ASN A 139 17.98 14.88 8.03
N ARG A 140 16.82 14.91 7.36
CA ARG A 140 15.73 15.85 7.69
C ARG A 140 15.17 15.62 9.10
N MET A 141 15.08 14.37 9.55
CA MET A 141 14.69 14.08 10.93
C MET A 141 15.74 14.56 11.94
N ASN A 142 17.03 14.40 11.63
CA ASN A 142 18.10 14.93 12.47
C ASN A 142 18.07 16.47 12.56
N GLU A 143 17.81 17.16 11.46
CA GLU A 143 17.64 18.62 11.43
C GLU A 143 16.44 19.03 12.30
N LEU A 144 15.28 18.40 12.09
CA LEU A 144 14.07 18.71 12.85
C LEU A 144 14.25 18.49 14.36
N LEU A 145 14.91 17.40 14.76
CA LEU A 145 15.17 17.04 16.15
C LEU A 145 16.39 17.74 16.77
N ARG A 146 17.08 18.58 16.00
CA ARG A 146 18.06 19.53 16.50
C ARG A 146 17.37 20.81 16.98
N ASP A 147 16.36 21.25 16.24
CA ASP A 147 15.65 22.50 16.50
C ASP A 147 14.49 22.33 17.51
N PHE A 148 13.90 21.14 17.57
CA PHE A 148 12.78 20.82 18.44
C PHE A 148 13.02 19.54 19.24
N GLU A 149 12.59 19.53 20.50
CA GLU A 149 12.66 18.35 21.34
C GLU A 149 11.76 17.22 20.81
N SER A 150 12.19 15.97 21.01
CA SER A 150 11.45 14.79 20.56
C SER A 150 9.99 14.72 21.02
N PRO A 151 9.63 15.08 22.28
CA PRO A 151 8.24 15.11 22.70
C PRO A 151 7.40 16.11 21.91
N VAL A 152 7.95 17.29 21.58
CA VAL A 152 7.26 18.34 20.82
C VAL A 152 6.97 17.85 19.39
N VAL A 153 7.98 17.30 18.71
CA VAL A 153 7.82 16.75 17.36
C VAL A 153 6.77 15.64 17.35
N TRP A 154 6.80 14.75 18.33
CA TRP A 154 5.82 13.67 18.45
C TRP A 154 4.40 14.19 18.67
N GLN A 155 4.22 15.18 19.56
CA GLN A 155 2.92 15.83 19.79
C GLN A 155 2.36 16.47 18.52
N ILE A 156 3.21 17.13 17.72
CA ILE A 156 2.81 17.71 16.44
C ILE A 156 2.34 16.62 15.47
N CYS A 157 3.06 15.50 15.35
CA CYS A 157 2.64 14.37 14.52
C CYS A 157 1.26 13.83 14.92
N GLN A 158 1.00 13.69 16.23
CA GLN A 158 -0.31 13.28 16.74
C GLN A 158 -1.38 14.34 16.43
N HIS A 159 -1.07 15.62 16.64
CA HIS A 159 -1.98 16.72 16.35
C HIS A 159 -2.40 16.75 14.87
N LEU A 160 -1.44 16.61 13.94
CA LEU A 160 -1.72 16.56 12.50
C LEU A 160 -2.65 15.39 12.12
N LYS A 161 -2.51 14.24 12.81
CA LYS A 161 -3.43 13.12 12.65
C LYS A 161 -4.82 13.45 13.16
N THR A 162 -4.92 14.02 14.36
CA THR A 162 -6.20 14.43 14.97
C THR A 162 -6.92 15.49 14.14
N VAL A 163 -6.20 16.45 13.56
CA VAL A 163 -6.78 17.46 12.67
C VAL A 163 -7.37 16.80 11.42
N ALA A 164 -6.64 15.88 10.77
CA ALA A 164 -7.16 15.17 9.61
C ALA A 164 -8.39 14.31 9.94
N GLU A 165 -8.40 13.65 11.11
CA GLU A 165 -9.57 12.93 11.60
C GLU A 165 -10.78 13.85 11.79
N LYS A 166 -10.59 14.97 12.50
CA LYS A 166 -11.66 15.93 12.79
C LYS A 166 -12.27 16.48 11.49
N MET A 167 -11.42 16.92 10.56
CA MET A 167 -11.86 17.43 9.26
C MET A 167 -12.61 16.36 8.45
N MET A 168 -12.13 15.11 8.46
CA MET A 168 -12.84 14.03 7.77
C MET A 168 -14.22 13.77 8.38
N ARG A 169 -14.31 13.69 9.72
CA ARG A 169 -15.59 13.51 10.43
C ARG A 169 -16.57 14.63 10.15
N GLU A 170 -16.10 15.87 10.10
CA GLU A 170 -16.91 17.04 9.73
C GLU A 170 -17.45 16.92 8.31
N HIS A 171 -16.62 16.52 7.34
CA HIS A 171 -17.06 16.31 5.96
C HIS A 171 -18.10 15.20 5.85
N VAL A 172 -17.86 14.05 6.49
CA VAL A 172 -18.82 12.95 6.50
C VAL A 172 -20.15 13.38 7.12
N SER A 173 -20.14 14.15 8.20
CA SER A 173 -21.37 14.63 8.88
C SER A 173 -22.24 15.59 8.06
N ARG A 174 -21.69 16.15 6.97
CA ARG A 174 -22.45 17.00 6.03
C ARG A 174 -23.09 16.19 4.90
N LEU A 175 -22.71 14.93 4.74
CA LEU A 175 -23.37 14.05 3.79
C LEU A 175 -24.73 13.61 4.38
N PRO A 176 -25.76 13.42 3.55
CA PRO A 176 -27.03 12.89 4.04
C PRO A 176 -26.86 11.48 4.61
N ASP A 177 -27.43 11.24 5.79
CA ASP A 177 -27.53 9.89 6.36
C ASP A 177 -28.32 8.99 5.41
N GLY A 178 -27.86 7.75 5.25
CA GLY A 178 -28.52 6.79 4.36
C GLY A 178 -27.61 5.67 3.88
N CYS A 179 -28.20 4.79 3.07
CA CYS A 179 -27.51 3.70 2.41
C CYS A 179 -27.45 3.97 0.90
N TYR A 180 -26.25 3.83 0.33
CA TYR A 180 -26.00 4.03 -1.10
C TYR A 180 -25.24 2.83 -1.64
N SER A 181 -25.55 2.38 -2.84
CA SER A 181 -24.90 1.22 -3.44
C SER A 181 -24.33 1.57 -4.80
N ALA A 182 -23.16 1.03 -5.10
CA ALA A 182 -22.57 1.07 -6.43
C ALA A 182 -21.96 -0.30 -6.76
N ASP A 183 -21.93 -0.63 -8.04
CA ASP A 183 -21.23 -1.79 -8.57
C ASP A 183 -20.61 -1.48 -9.94
N ASP A 184 -19.52 -2.20 -10.22
CA ASP A 184 -18.81 -2.21 -11.48
C ASP A 184 -18.28 -3.63 -11.75
N TRP A 185 -17.76 -3.89 -12.94
CA TRP A 185 -17.37 -5.23 -13.38
C TRP A 185 -16.03 -5.23 -14.11
N LEU A 186 -15.22 -6.24 -13.84
CA LEU A 186 -14.12 -6.63 -14.71
C LEU A 186 -14.65 -7.63 -15.73
N ASP A 187 -14.21 -7.50 -16.99
CA ASP A 187 -14.65 -8.38 -18.07
C ASP A 187 -14.35 -9.85 -17.76
N ASN A 188 -13.15 -10.14 -17.24
CA ASN A 188 -12.74 -11.48 -16.79
C ASN A 188 -11.42 -11.44 -15.97
N ASP A 189 -10.92 -12.63 -15.58
CA ASP A 189 -9.63 -12.78 -14.89
C ASP A 189 -8.46 -13.14 -15.83
N GLY A 190 -8.70 -13.37 -17.12
CA GLY A 190 -7.68 -13.80 -18.09
C GLY A 190 -7.41 -15.31 -18.12
N THR A 191 -8.09 -16.09 -17.26
CA THR A 191 -8.06 -17.56 -17.22
C THR A 191 -9.44 -18.15 -17.58
N ASN A 192 -10.51 -17.58 -17.04
CA ASN A 192 -11.90 -17.78 -17.46
C ASN A 192 -12.43 -16.49 -18.12
N ASP A 193 -13.58 -16.57 -18.78
CA ASP A 193 -14.29 -15.43 -19.38
C ASP A 193 -15.46 -14.94 -18.50
N ASP A 194 -15.52 -15.39 -17.24
CA ASP A 194 -16.60 -15.03 -16.33
C ASP A 194 -16.37 -13.60 -15.78
N PRO A 195 -17.36 -12.70 -15.86
CA PRO A 195 -17.19 -11.34 -15.37
C PRO A 195 -17.11 -11.30 -13.84
N LEU A 196 -16.22 -10.46 -13.33
CA LEU A 196 -15.97 -10.31 -11.89
C LEU A 196 -16.56 -9.01 -11.37
N LYS A 197 -17.55 -9.13 -10.47
CA LYS A 197 -18.20 -7.99 -9.83
C LYS A 197 -17.30 -7.34 -8.79
N VAL A 198 -17.22 -6.01 -8.79
CA VAL A 198 -16.73 -5.17 -7.70
C VAL A 198 -17.89 -4.32 -7.19
N ALA A 199 -18.23 -4.43 -5.92
CA ALA A 199 -19.41 -3.76 -5.39
C ALA A 199 -19.17 -3.19 -4.00
N VAL A 200 -19.76 -2.02 -3.75
CA VAL A 200 -19.67 -1.32 -2.47
C VAL A 200 -21.06 -0.84 -2.03
N ASP A 201 -21.39 -1.09 -0.78
CA ASP A 201 -22.51 -0.50 -0.06
C ASP A 201 -21.97 0.50 0.97
N LEU A 202 -22.40 1.75 0.85
CA LEU A 202 -22.04 2.85 1.72
C LEU A 202 -23.14 3.02 2.75
N THR A 203 -22.78 3.03 4.04
CA THR A 203 -23.69 3.47 5.11
C THR A 203 -23.14 4.73 5.73
N ILE A 204 -23.91 5.82 5.67
CA ILE A 204 -23.59 7.10 6.28
C ILE A 204 -24.49 7.28 7.50
N HIS A 205 -23.87 7.47 8.66
CA HIS A 205 -24.58 7.78 9.88
C HIS A 205 -23.80 8.80 10.72
N GLY A 206 -24.29 10.04 10.75
CA GLY A 206 -23.61 11.17 11.37
C GLY A 206 -22.20 11.33 10.80
N SER A 207 -21.18 11.26 11.65
CA SER A 207 -19.78 11.42 11.24
C SER A 207 -19.06 10.11 10.89
N LYS A 208 -19.79 9.04 10.58
CA LYS A 208 -19.24 7.71 10.28
C LYS A 208 -19.67 7.25 8.89
N LEU A 209 -18.70 6.74 8.12
CA LEU A 209 -18.92 6.15 6.80
C LEU A 209 -18.46 4.69 6.84
N VAL A 210 -19.36 3.75 6.56
CA VAL A 210 -19.03 2.33 6.39
C VAL A 210 -18.94 2.03 4.89
N LEU A 211 -17.85 1.41 4.46
CA LEU A 211 -17.65 0.89 3.11
C LEU A 211 -17.71 -0.63 3.17
N ASP A 212 -18.80 -1.21 2.66
CA ASP A 212 -19.04 -2.65 2.67
C ASP A 212 -18.90 -3.25 1.29
N PHE A 213 -17.88 -4.10 1.12
CA PHE A 213 -17.54 -4.79 -0.11
C PHE A 213 -18.08 -6.24 -0.16
N SER A 214 -19.02 -6.60 0.71
CA SER A 214 -19.52 -7.98 0.84
C SER A 214 -20.16 -8.56 -0.42
N ARG A 215 -20.60 -7.70 -1.35
CA ARG A 215 -21.16 -8.12 -2.65
C ARG A 215 -20.12 -8.29 -3.75
N THR A 216 -18.84 -8.12 -3.45
CA THR A 216 -17.73 -8.28 -4.41
C THR A 216 -17.45 -9.75 -4.68
N ALA A 217 -17.02 -10.06 -5.91
CA ALA A 217 -16.65 -11.41 -6.33
C ALA A 217 -15.58 -12.03 -5.42
N ALA A 218 -15.58 -13.36 -5.37
CA ALA A 218 -14.54 -14.13 -4.71
C ALA A 218 -13.18 -13.94 -5.40
N GLN A 219 -12.11 -14.27 -4.69
CA GLN A 219 -10.76 -14.36 -5.24
C GLN A 219 -10.76 -15.27 -6.49
N CYS A 220 -10.16 -14.79 -7.57
CA CYS A 220 -10.09 -15.47 -8.86
C CYS A 220 -8.72 -16.11 -9.09
N SER A 221 -8.60 -16.94 -10.14
CA SER A 221 -7.34 -17.64 -10.46
C SER A 221 -6.43 -16.80 -11.36
N GLY A 222 -7.02 -15.94 -12.18
CA GLY A 222 -6.25 -14.99 -12.97
C GLY A 222 -5.63 -13.90 -12.09
N PRO A 223 -4.74 -13.07 -12.65
CA PRO A 223 -3.92 -12.26 -11.81
C PRO A 223 -4.76 -11.16 -11.13
N VAL A 224 -5.88 -10.65 -11.63
CA VAL A 224 -6.56 -9.41 -11.15
C VAL A 224 -6.93 -9.23 -9.66
N ASN A 225 -6.60 -10.12 -8.72
CA ASN A 225 -6.82 -9.96 -7.29
C ASN A 225 -5.99 -8.83 -6.66
N VAL A 226 -6.44 -8.32 -5.50
CA VAL A 226 -5.69 -7.35 -4.68
C VAL A 226 -5.73 -7.68 -3.20
N SER A 227 -4.71 -7.21 -2.47
CA SER A 227 -4.66 -7.35 -1.02
C SER A 227 -5.62 -6.38 -0.33
N ARG A 228 -6.07 -6.74 0.88
CA ARG A 228 -6.90 -5.88 1.72
C ARG A 228 -6.30 -4.49 1.90
N SER A 229 -4.98 -4.43 2.08
CA SER A 229 -4.25 -3.17 2.27
C SER A 229 -4.33 -2.26 1.03
N THR A 230 -4.30 -2.85 -0.16
CA THR A 230 -4.46 -2.13 -1.43
C THR A 230 -5.87 -1.60 -1.61
N THR A 231 -6.89 -2.39 -1.26
CA THR A 231 -8.30 -1.95 -1.27
C THR A 231 -8.53 -0.76 -0.34
N ILE A 232 -7.98 -0.80 0.88
CA ILE A 232 -8.07 0.34 1.82
C ILE A 232 -7.33 1.57 1.26
N ALA A 233 -6.15 1.38 0.66
CA ALA A 233 -5.38 2.47 0.07
C ALA A 233 -6.08 3.08 -1.15
N ALA A 234 -6.78 2.28 -1.95
CA ALA A 234 -7.63 2.74 -3.03
C ALA A 234 -8.76 3.64 -2.54
N CYS A 235 -9.46 3.20 -1.50
CA CYS A 235 -10.51 3.98 -0.86
C CYS A 235 -9.94 5.27 -0.28
N TYR A 236 -8.76 5.23 0.35
CA TYR A 236 -8.05 6.42 0.80
C TYR A 236 -7.82 7.43 -0.33
N VAL A 237 -7.37 6.96 -1.50
CA VAL A 237 -7.17 7.80 -2.68
C VAL A 237 -8.50 8.39 -3.16
N GLY A 238 -9.57 7.59 -3.24
CA GLY A 238 -10.91 8.06 -3.61
C GLY A 238 -11.44 9.15 -2.66
N LEU A 239 -11.34 8.91 -1.35
CA LEU A 239 -11.71 9.89 -0.32
C LEU A 239 -10.89 11.18 -0.45
N LYS A 240 -9.60 11.09 -0.77
CA LYS A 240 -8.74 12.26 -0.99
C LYS A 240 -9.08 13.06 -2.25
N HIS A 241 -9.71 12.46 -3.25
CA HIS A 241 -10.22 13.17 -4.42
C HIS A 241 -11.52 13.93 -4.10
N LEU A 242 -12.34 13.41 -3.19
CA LEU A 242 -13.57 14.05 -2.72
C LEU A 242 -13.27 15.16 -1.70
N PHE A 243 -12.45 14.86 -0.70
CA PHE A 243 -12.13 15.73 0.44
C PHE A 243 -10.70 16.25 0.32
N LYS A 244 -10.48 17.14 -0.65
CA LYS A 244 -9.13 17.59 -1.07
C LYS A 244 -8.39 18.39 0.00
N ASP A 245 -9.12 19.08 0.88
CA ASP A 245 -8.62 19.92 1.98
C ASP A 245 -8.13 19.13 3.20
N VAL A 246 -8.61 17.91 3.41
CA VAL A 246 -8.17 17.06 4.56
C VAL A 246 -6.69 16.71 4.43
N PRO A 247 -5.82 16.98 5.42
CA PRO A 247 -4.40 16.62 5.35
C PRO A 247 -4.17 15.12 5.11
N ALA A 248 -3.23 14.79 4.21
CA ALA A 248 -2.95 13.42 3.81
C ALA A 248 -2.18 12.64 4.89
N ASN A 249 -2.90 11.94 5.78
CA ASN A 249 -2.33 11.02 6.76
C ASN A 249 -3.39 10.00 7.24
N SER A 250 -3.01 9.10 8.15
CA SER A 250 -3.91 8.04 8.66
C SER A 250 -5.20 8.54 9.34
N GLY A 251 -5.25 9.81 9.76
CA GLY A 251 -6.44 10.45 10.31
C GLY A 251 -7.64 10.41 9.36
N VAL A 252 -7.39 10.48 8.04
CA VAL A 252 -8.39 10.35 6.97
C VAL A 252 -9.24 9.08 7.11
N LEU A 253 -8.65 7.97 7.56
CA LEU A 253 -9.36 6.69 7.67
C LEU A 253 -10.08 6.51 9.00
N SER A 254 -9.94 7.44 9.95
CA SER A 254 -10.45 7.26 11.32
C SER A 254 -11.99 7.33 11.42
N ALA A 255 -12.63 7.99 10.44
CA ALA A 255 -14.07 8.05 10.31
C ALA A 255 -14.67 6.90 9.47
N ILE A 256 -13.81 6.05 8.91
CA ILE A 256 -14.17 5.08 7.87
C ILE A 256 -14.06 3.68 8.43
N GLU A 257 -15.13 2.91 8.31
CA GLU A 257 -15.14 1.48 8.59
C GLU A 257 -15.12 0.69 7.28
N PHE A 258 -14.35 -0.40 7.26
CA PHE A 258 -14.18 -1.25 6.07
C PHE A 258 -14.63 -2.67 6.35
N ILE A 259 -15.70 -3.09 5.67
CA ILE A 259 -16.11 -4.50 5.61
C ILE A 259 -15.62 -5.02 4.26
N ILE A 260 -14.60 -5.87 4.28
CA ILE A 260 -14.06 -6.51 3.07
C ILE A 260 -13.94 -7.98 3.41
N PRO A 261 -14.73 -8.88 2.79
CA PRO A 261 -14.67 -10.31 3.08
C PRO A 261 -13.29 -10.88 2.76
N GLU A 262 -12.79 -11.75 3.63
CA GLU A 262 -11.60 -12.56 3.35
C GLU A 262 -11.83 -13.45 2.13
N ASN A 263 -10.78 -13.69 1.33
CA ASN A 263 -10.86 -14.45 0.06
C ASN A 263 -11.82 -13.84 -0.98
N SER A 264 -12.14 -12.54 -0.86
CA SER A 264 -12.71 -11.78 -1.98
C SER A 264 -11.61 -11.33 -2.93
N LEU A 265 -12.00 -10.90 -4.13
CA LEU A 265 -11.12 -10.24 -5.10
C LEU A 265 -10.33 -9.07 -4.47
N LEU A 266 -10.91 -8.44 -3.44
CA LEU A 266 -10.38 -7.26 -2.74
C LEU A 266 -9.65 -7.55 -1.43
N ALA A 267 -9.57 -8.80 -1.01
CA ALA A 267 -8.79 -9.25 0.14
C ALA A 267 -8.21 -10.64 -0.14
N ALA A 268 -7.37 -10.70 -1.16
CA ALA A 268 -6.76 -11.93 -1.60
C ALA A 268 -5.78 -12.47 -0.55
N THR A 269 -5.80 -13.79 -0.35
CA THR A 269 -4.89 -14.48 0.55
C THR A 269 -3.95 -15.41 -0.21
N ARG A 270 -2.75 -15.58 0.34
CA ARG A 270 -1.69 -16.45 -0.20
C ARG A 270 -2.07 -17.95 -0.23
N GLN A 271 -3.09 -18.36 0.53
CA GLN A 271 -3.45 -19.77 0.70
C GLN A 271 -4.10 -20.38 -0.54
N SER A 272 -4.72 -19.57 -1.40
CA SER A 272 -4.92 -19.99 -2.78
C SER A 272 -3.57 -19.81 -3.46
N ARG A 273 -2.94 -20.92 -3.86
CA ARG A 273 -1.73 -20.94 -4.70
C ARG A 273 -1.95 -20.24 -6.04
N SER A 274 -3.14 -19.69 -6.28
CA SER A 274 -3.65 -19.27 -7.56
C SER A 274 -4.00 -17.78 -7.68
N ALA A 275 -3.65 -16.93 -6.71
CA ALA A 275 -3.92 -15.50 -6.84
C ALA A 275 -2.66 -14.77 -7.29
N GLY A 276 -2.60 -14.39 -8.57
CA GLY A 276 -1.75 -13.27 -8.91
C GLY A 276 -2.26 -11.98 -8.24
N ILE A 277 -1.42 -10.95 -8.14
CA ILE A 277 -1.82 -9.58 -7.77
C ILE A 277 -1.14 -8.60 -8.75
N PRO A 278 -1.81 -8.14 -9.81
CA PRO A 278 -1.21 -7.40 -10.88
C PRO A 278 -1.54 -5.92 -10.80
N LYS A 279 -0.75 -5.23 -11.60
CA LYS A 279 -0.61 -3.80 -11.86
C LYS A 279 -1.90 -2.97 -12.08
N ARG A 280 -3.07 -3.53 -12.37
CA ARG A 280 -4.12 -2.79 -13.12
C ARG A 280 -5.38 -2.33 -12.39
N PHE A 281 -5.53 -2.56 -11.09
CA PHE A 281 -6.75 -2.07 -10.41
C PHE A 281 -6.90 -0.53 -10.44
N PHE A 282 -5.84 0.24 -10.76
CA PHE A 282 -5.86 1.72 -10.72
C PHE A 282 -5.34 2.46 -11.96
N GLU A 283 -4.88 1.76 -13.00
CA GLU A 283 -4.41 2.42 -14.24
C GLU A 283 -5.52 2.57 -15.29
N SER A 284 -6.65 1.88 -15.15
CA SER A 284 -7.82 2.16 -15.98
C SER A 284 -8.50 3.42 -15.44
N SER A 285 -8.38 4.50 -16.21
CA SER A 285 -9.12 5.75 -16.06
C SER A 285 -10.65 5.57 -16.03
N THR A 286 -11.16 4.35 -16.24
CA THR A 286 -12.59 4.02 -16.26
C THR A 286 -13.24 3.90 -14.88
N LEU A 287 -12.53 3.43 -13.84
CA LEU A 287 -13.12 3.35 -12.48
C LEU A 287 -13.44 4.73 -11.88
N PHE A 288 -12.78 5.78 -12.37
CA PHE A 288 -13.07 7.18 -11.98
C PHE A 288 -13.74 7.99 -13.10
N SER A 289 -13.92 7.42 -14.29
CA SER A 289 -14.71 8.04 -15.37
C SER A 289 -16.07 7.37 -15.49
N CYS A 290 -16.80 7.27 -14.37
CA CYS A 290 -18.26 7.27 -14.49
C CYS A 290 -18.64 8.66 -15.02
N PRO A 291 -19.20 8.79 -16.24
CA PRO A 291 -19.66 10.09 -16.72
C PRO A 291 -20.84 10.47 -15.82
N CYS A 292 -20.58 11.28 -14.80
CA CYS A 292 -21.59 12.02 -14.05
C CYS A 292 -22.28 13.02 -15.00
N ARG A 293 -23.06 12.50 -15.96
CA ARG A 293 -24.16 13.22 -16.56
C ARG A 293 -25.38 12.92 -15.70
N LYS A 294 -25.70 13.91 -14.85
CA LYS A 294 -26.98 14.10 -14.15
C LYS A 294 -27.23 13.21 -12.91
N LEU A 295 -26.49 13.46 -11.83
CA LEU A 295 -27.19 13.64 -10.56
C LEU A 295 -27.64 15.10 -10.50
N THR A 296 -28.87 15.34 -10.95
CA THR A 296 -29.54 16.61 -10.72
C THR A 296 -29.99 16.57 -9.26
N LEU A 297 -29.31 17.34 -8.42
CA LEU A 297 -29.77 17.62 -7.06
C LEU A 297 -31.02 18.49 -7.17
N LEU A 298 -32.18 17.90 -6.87
CA LEU A 298 -33.32 18.59 -6.30
C LEU A 298 -33.35 18.25 -4.81
#